data_AF-A0A2I0B0G3-F1
#
_entry.id   AF-A0A2I0B0G3-F1
#
_cell.length_a   1.000
_cell.length_b   1.000
_cell.length_c   1.000
_cell.angle_alpha   90.00
_cell.angle_beta   90.00
_cell.angle_gamma   90.00
#
_symmetry.space_group_name_H-M   'P 1'
#
loop_
_entity.id
_entity.type
_entity.pdbx_description
1 polymer ?
#
loop_
_entity_poly.entity_id
_entity_poly.type
_entity_poly.pdbx_seq_one_letter_code
_entity_poly.pdbx_strand_id
1 'polypeptide(L)'
;MYMTWTFDFDSKEAIDSTGHRFKYKEKSIESVDEEVKFLMNSGCLTSHFLCVRTYLFHNGRGLIVYTSNGGTLDGESYSLFQQDEHGLFHFSKSCKKYIWKIICFILHMNKRKSVHRKISLKLDCIHLDGPDHVLVGEVDELDPRMMEHTYVDDFSYFLDDLKDRFINAHHSVVFHEEVLDFVATASSILNEMRAMPNYSIFHVHPAIWLTKKVRTFILEFDIFLTYDNDANTIIDKVDESFLMLNCGEYKDWQMKVDAEILVEHTNTDSGDPESYPPTFKGFVKCICNCYFNFPHYQPFKHKENVHVYFQKIWPNYVLGLWKMLTLMQCKEKVLNRLIE
;
A
#
# COMPACT_ATOMS: atom_id res chain seq x y z
N MET A 1 13.57 -1.51 37.45
CA MET A 1 12.57 -0.85 38.31
C MET A 1 11.21 -1.26 37.76
N TYR A 2 10.38 -1.97 38.53
CA TYR A 2 9.05 -2.36 38.05
C TYR A 2 8.17 -1.11 37.98
N MET A 3 7.59 -0.83 36.82
CA MET A 3 6.65 0.27 36.64
C MET A 3 5.38 -0.08 37.43
N THR A 4 5.00 0.74 38.40
CA THR A 4 3.76 0.54 39.16
C THR A 4 2.56 1.05 38.36
N TRP A 5 1.42 0.36 38.49
CA TRP A 5 0.19 0.69 37.78
C TRP A 5 -0.97 0.79 38.77
N THR A 6 -1.85 1.77 38.56
CA THR A 6 -3.10 1.94 39.31
C THR A 6 -4.27 1.82 38.36
N PHE A 7 -5.30 1.06 38.71
CA PHE A 7 -6.48 0.83 37.87
C PHE A 7 -7.69 1.53 38.47
N ASP A 8 -8.32 2.39 37.67
CA ASP A 8 -9.58 3.05 37.97
C ASP A 8 -10.71 2.30 37.24
N PHE A 9 -11.51 1.57 38.03
CA PHE A 9 -12.55 0.70 37.51
C PHE A 9 -13.79 1.44 37.01
N ASP A 10 -14.01 2.66 37.49
CA ASP A 10 -15.17 3.47 37.11
C ASP A 10 -14.95 4.10 35.73
N SER A 11 -13.76 4.63 35.48
CA SER A 11 -13.40 5.23 34.18
C SER A 11 -12.84 4.24 33.16
N LYS A 12 -12.55 3.00 33.58
CA LYS A 12 -11.85 1.97 32.79
C LYS A 12 -10.45 2.40 32.33
N GLU A 13 -9.75 3.11 33.20
CA GLU A 13 -8.41 3.62 32.96
C GLU A 13 -7.36 2.95 33.85
N ALA A 14 -6.13 2.89 33.34
CA ALA A 14 -4.95 2.47 34.06
C ALA A 14 -3.93 3.60 34.01
N ILE A 15 -3.31 3.91 35.15
CA ILE A 15 -2.35 5.00 35.32
C ILE A 15 -1.00 4.39 35.65
N ASP A 16 0.02 4.71 34.84
CA ASP A 16 1.38 4.27 35.11
C ASP A 16 2.05 5.14 36.20
N SER A 17 3.23 4.71 36.68
CA SER A 17 3.99 5.42 37.72
C SER A 17 4.44 6.84 37.32
N THR A 18 4.33 7.19 36.03
CA THR A 18 4.65 8.53 35.50
C THR A 18 3.42 9.41 35.32
N GLY A 19 2.22 8.90 35.64
CA GLY A 19 0.96 9.62 35.54
C GLY A 19 0.30 9.55 34.15
N HIS A 20 0.83 8.77 33.21
CA HIS A 20 0.18 8.57 31.93
C HIS A 20 -1.04 7.66 32.10
N ARG A 21 -2.14 8.05 31.44
CA ARG A 21 -3.41 7.33 31.48
C ARG A 21 -3.58 6.50 30.22
N PHE A 22 -4.05 5.28 30.39
CA PHE A 22 -4.32 4.33 29.33
C PHE A 22 -5.71 3.73 29.55
N LYS A 23 -6.44 3.40 28.49
CA LYS A 23 -7.65 2.58 28.61
C LYS A 23 -7.25 1.11 28.71
N TYR A 24 -7.88 0.36 29.60
CA TYR A 24 -7.73 -1.10 29.64
C TYR A 24 -8.95 -1.78 29.00
N LYS A 25 -8.73 -2.95 28.39
CA LYS A 25 -9.81 -3.83 27.93
C LYS A 25 -10.07 -4.91 28.98
N GLU A 26 -11.34 -5.27 29.15
CA GLU A 26 -11.77 -6.38 30.00
C GLU A 26 -12.01 -7.61 29.13
N LYS A 27 -11.41 -8.73 29.50
CA LYS A 27 -11.52 -10.02 28.83
C LYS A 27 -11.65 -11.16 29.85
N SER A 28 -11.89 -12.39 29.39
CA SER A 28 -11.78 -13.55 30.28
C SER A 28 -10.33 -13.75 30.71
N ILE A 29 -10.13 -14.41 31.85
CA ILE A 29 -8.78 -14.72 32.36
C ILE A 29 -8.01 -15.53 31.31
N GLU A 30 -8.67 -16.53 30.72
CA GLU A 30 -8.11 -17.43 29.72
C GLU A 30 -7.65 -16.67 28.46
N SER A 31 -8.48 -15.73 27.98
CA SER A 31 -8.16 -14.92 26.79
C SER A 31 -6.92 -14.04 27.01
N VAL A 32 -6.83 -13.34 28.16
CA VAL A 32 -5.63 -12.55 28.50
C VAL A 32 -4.40 -13.44 28.58
N ASP A 33 -4.50 -14.59 29.23
CA ASP A 33 -3.41 -15.55 29.37
C ASP A 33 -2.91 -16.05 28.01
N GLU A 34 -3.83 -16.39 27.10
CA GLU A 34 -3.51 -16.87 25.75
C GLU A 34 -2.89 -15.78 24.86
N GLU A 35 -3.38 -14.55 24.95
CA GLU A 35 -2.88 -13.39 24.21
C GLU A 35 -1.47 -13.01 24.68
N VAL A 36 -1.26 -12.89 25.99
CA VAL A 36 0.05 -12.55 26.56
C VAL A 36 1.07 -13.64 26.22
N LYS A 37 0.73 -14.92 26.39
CA LYS A 37 1.62 -16.04 26.01
C LYS A 37 2.00 -15.99 24.53
N PHE A 38 1.04 -15.70 23.65
CA PHE A 38 1.32 -15.57 22.23
C PHE A 38 2.23 -14.39 21.92
N LEU A 39 1.94 -13.21 22.44
CA LEU A 39 2.73 -12.00 22.19
C LEU A 39 4.16 -12.15 22.74
N MET A 40 4.31 -12.75 23.92
CA MET A 40 5.63 -13.07 24.49
C MET A 40 6.40 -14.08 23.62
N ASN A 41 5.76 -15.16 23.17
CA ASN A 41 6.38 -16.18 22.31
C ASN A 41 6.62 -15.68 20.88
N SER A 42 5.93 -14.63 20.48
CA SER A 42 6.03 -14.03 19.14
C SER A 42 7.29 -13.18 18.96
N GLY A 43 7.94 -12.76 20.06
CA GLY A 43 9.29 -12.18 20.16
C GLY A 43 9.65 -11.11 19.12
N CYS A 44 9.95 -11.55 17.91
CA CYS A 44 10.31 -10.75 16.73
C CYS A 44 9.10 -10.22 15.91
N LEU A 45 7.86 -10.39 16.36
CA LEU A 45 6.64 -9.82 15.73
C LEU A 45 6.13 -8.54 16.41
N THR A 46 6.86 -8.03 17.42
CA THR A 46 6.47 -6.85 18.22
C THR A 46 6.27 -5.58 17.40
N SER A 47 6.83 -5.50 16.19
CA SER A 47 6.64 -4.37 15.28
C SER A 47 5.30 -4.39 14.53
N HIS A 48 4.59 -5.53 14.53
CA HIS A 48 3.30 -5.69 13.85
C HIS A 48 2.12 -5.80 14.80
N PHE A 49 2.35 -6.23 16.04
CA PHE A 49 1.30 -6.43 17.02
C PHE A 49 1.22 -5.29 18.01
N LEU A 50 -0.01 -5.06 18.49
CA LEU A 50 -0.25 -4.17 19.59
C LEU A 50 0.42 -4.73 20.85
N CYS A 51 1.36 -3.96 21.41
CA CYS A 51 2.13 -4.40 22.57
C CYS A 51 1.29 -4.29 23.85
N VAL A 52 1.35 -5.33 24.69
CA VAL A 52 0.78 -5.31 26.04
C VAL A 52 1.77 -4.62 26.97
N ARG A 53 1.33 -3.53 27.60
CA ARG A 53 2.13 -2.82 28.63
C ARG A 53 2.04 -3.49 29.98
N THR A 54 0.83 -3.90 30.36
CA THR A 54 0.56 -4.58 31.62
C THR A 54 -0.77 -5.33 31.54
N TYR A 55 -0.95 -6.28 32.43
CA TYR A 55 -2.21 -6.98 32.62
C TYR A 55 -2.37 -7.38 34.08
N LEU A 56 -3.61 -7.54 34.54
CA LEU A 56 -3.92 -8.10 35.86
C LEU A 56 -5.23 -8.87 35.85
N PHE A 57 -5.47 -9.62 36.92
CA PHE A 57 -6.73 -10.32 37.14
C PHE A 57 -7.47 -9.70 38.32
N HIS A 58 -8.72 -9.28 38.11
CA HIS A 58 -9.56 -8.66 39.13
C HIS A 58 -11.01 -9.15 39.02
N ASN A 59 -11.59 -9.59 40.14
CA ASN A 59 -12.99 -10.07 40.22
C ASN A 59 -13.38 -11.09 39.11
N GLY A 60 -12.49 -12.04 38.82
CA GLY A 60 -12.73 -13.06 37.80
C GLY A 60 -12.59 -12.58 36.34
N ARG A 61 -12.09 -11.35 36.12
CA ARG A 61 -11.81 -10.79 34.79
C ARG A 61 -10.33 -10.54 34.59
N GLY A 62 -9.86 -10.72 33.36
CA GLY A 62 -8.56 -10.24 32.92
C GLY A 62 -8.67 -8.80 32.43
N LEU A 63 -7.78 -7.95 32.91
CA LEU A 63 -7.63 -6.56 32.48
C LEU A 63 -6.32 -6.44 31.72
N ILE A 64 -6.35 -5.90 30.50
CA ILE A 64 -5.18 -5.80 29.64
C ILE A 64 -5.02 -4.35 29.15
N VAL A 65 -3.80 -3.82 29.30
CA VAL A 65 -3.42 -2.47 28.87
C VAL A 65 -2.46 -2.58 27.70
N TYR A 66 -2.76 -1.85 26.63
CA TYR A 66 -1.97 -1.85 25.41
C TYR A 66 -1.14 -0.56 25.25
N THR A 67 -0.22 -0.54 24.29
CA THR A 67 0.61 0.64 23.98
C THR A 67 -0.11 1.75 23.22
N SER A 68 -1.23 1.46 22.56
CA SER A 68 -1.96 2.45 21.78
C SER A 68 -2.68 3.48 22.66
N ASN A 69 -2.63 4.75 22.26
CA ASN A 69 -3.40 5.84 22.87
C ASN A 69 -4.90 5.80 22.51
N GLY A 70 -5.38 4.72 21.86
CA GLY A 70 -6.80 4.45 21.65
C GLY A 70 -7.34 4.74 20.24
N GLY A 71 -6.50 5.25 19.31
CA GLY A 71 -6.90 5.43 17.91
C GLY A 71 -6.91 4.09 17.16
N THR A 72 -8.01 3.80 16.47
CA THR A 72 -8.15 2.66 15.55
C THR A 72 -8.31 3.16 14.13
N LEU A 73 -8.07 2.30 13.12
CA LEU A 73 -8.34 2.65 11.73
C LEU A 73 -9.82 2.95 11.49
N ASP A 74 -10.72 2.35 12.26
CA ASP A 74 -12.15 2.64 12.14
C ASP A 74 -12.45 4.13 12.40
N GLY A 75 -11.88 4.68 13.48
CA GLY A 75 -12.05 6.09 13.84
C GLY A 75 -11.43 7.08 12.85
N GLU A 76 -10.47 6.62 12.04
CA GLU A 76 -9.78 7.43 11.02
C GLU A 76 -10.21 7.08 9.59
N SER A 77 -11.16 6.16 9.38
CA SER A 77 -11.48 5.62 8.05
C SER A 77 -11.80 6.70 7.01
N TYR A 78 -12.40 7.80 7.43
CA TYR A 78 -12.73 8.96 6.59
C TYR A 78 -11.51 9.75 6.10
N SER A 79 -10.38 9.74 6.82
CA SER A 79 -9.14 10.44 6.45
C SER A 79 -8.20 9.58 5.57
N LEU A 80 -8.59 8.32 5.33
CA LEU A 80 -7.80 7.36 4.56
C LEU A 80 -7.95 7.51 3.05
N PHE A 81 -8.91 8.32 2.60
CA PHE A 81 -9.05 8.69 1.20
C PHE A 81 -8.84 10.19 1.01
N GLN A 82 -8.36 10.56 -0.18
CA GLN A 82 -8.15 11.93 -0.59
C GLN A 82 -8.79 12.13 -1.96
N GLN A 83 -9.40 13.29 -2.16
CA GLN A 83 -9.98 13.68 -3.45
C GLN A 83 -8.94 14.41 -4.30
N ASP A 84 -8.89 14.08 -5.59
CA ASP A 84 -8.07 14.81 -6.57
C ASP A 84 -8.82 16.01 -7.18
N GLU A 85 -8.16 16.70 -8.11
CA GLU A 85 -8.73 17.87 -8.80
C GLU A 85 -9.92 17.54 -9.74
N HIS A 86 -10.14 16.27 -10.05
CA HIS A 86 -11.26 15.77 -10.86
C HIS A 86 -12.43 15.26 -10.02
N GLY A 87 -12.32 15.35 -8.69
CA GLY A 87 -13.33 14.87 -7.78
C GLY A 87 -13.27 13.37 -7.50
N LEU A 88 -12.23 12.67 -7.97
CA LEU A 88 -12.04 11.24 -7.79
C LEU A 88 -11.28 10.95 -6.49
N PHE A 89 -11.72 9.93 -5.76
CA PHE A 89 -11.09 9.51 -4.52
C PHE A 89 -9.99 8.46 -4.75
N HIS A 90 -8.84 8.68 -4.14
CA HIS A 90 -7.73 7.74 -4.10
C HIS A 90 -7.24 7.54 -2.66
N PHE A 91 -6.42 6.52 -2.41
CA PHE A 91 -5.83 6.33 -1.08
C PHE A 91 -4.94 7.51 -0.68
N SER A 92 -5.12 8.00 0.54
CA SER A 92 -4.25 9.01 1.14
C SER A 92 -2.85 8.44 1.40
N LYS A 93 -1.85 9.31 1.57
CA LYS A 93 -0.46 8.89 1.88
C LYS A 93 -0.39 7.97 3.11
N SER A 94 -1.18 8.26 4.14
CA SER A 94 -1.25 7.45 5.36
C SER A 94 -1.89 6.09 5.09
N CYS A 95 -3.01 6.06 4.36
CA CYS A 95 -3.68 4.81 3.98
C CYS A 95 -2.75 3.88 3.20
N LYS A 96 -2.02 4.38 2.20
CA LYS A 96 -1.03 3.60 1.44
C LYS A 96 0.01 2.95 2.34
N LYS A 97 0.49 3.66 3.37
CA LYS A 97 1.44 3.13 4.36
C LYS A 97 0.79 2.08 5.27
N TYR A 98 -0.42 2.32 5.73
CA TYR A 98 -1.15 1.40 6.61
C TYR A 98 -1.44 0.08 5.90
N ILE A 99 -1.97 0.14 4.67
CA ILE A 99 -2.20 -1.03 3.83
C ILE A 99 -0.89 -1.82 3.65
N TRP A 100 0.21 -1.14 3.33
CA TRP A 100 1.51 -1.81 3.18
C TRP A 100 1.98 -2.54 4.46
N LYS A 101 1.75 -1.94 5.63
CA LYS A 101 2.09 -2.56 6.93
C LYS A 101 1.25 -3.80 7.20
N ILE A 102 -0.04 -3.77 6.85
CA ILE A 102 -0.95 -4.91 6.96
C ILE A 102 -0.52 -6.04 6.00
N ILE A 103 -0.15 -5.72 4.77
CA ILE A 103 0.40 -6.69 3.81
C ILE A 103 1.69 -7.33 4.37
N CYS A 104 2.61 -6.53 4.89
CA CYS A 104 3.83 -7.05 5.52
C CYS A 104 3.52 -7.98 6.70
N PHE A 105 2.53 -7.63 7.51
CA PHE A 105 2.05 -8.48 8.59
C PHE A 105 1.54 -9.83 8.06
N ILE A 106 0.64 -9.83 7.07
CA ILE A 106 0.09 -11.05 6.45
C ILE A 106 1.20 -11.95 5.89
N LEU A 107 2.13 -11.38 5.13
CA LEU A 107 3.23 -12.12 4.52
C LEU A 107 4.19 -12.69 5.59
N HIS A 108 4.41 -11.96 6.68
CA HIS A 108 5.21 -12.44 7.79
C HIS A 108 4.54 -13.60 8.55
N MET A 109 3.23 -13.49 8.81
CA MET A 109 2.46 -14.57 9.44
C MET A 109 2.49 -15.85 8.61
N ASN A 110 2.38 -15.72 7.28
CA ASN A 110 2.50 -16.84 6.35
C ASN A 110 3.86 -17.54 6.43
N LYS A 111 4.97 -16.78 6.49
CA LYS A 111 6.33 -17.36 6.57
C LYS A 111 6.55 -18.20 7.83
N ARG A 112 5.93 -17.86 8.95
CA ARG A 112 6.15 -18.56 10.22
C ARG A 112 5.35 -19.84 10.40
N LYS A 113 4.38 -20.12 9.54
CA LYS A 113 3.43 -21.24 9.71
C LYS A 113 2.85 -21.28 11.13
N SER A 114 2.69 -20.12 11.77
CA SER A 114 2.19 -20.04 13.14
C SER A 114 0.77 -20.57 13.19
N VAL A 115 0.40 -21.23 14.30
CA VAL A 115 -0.96 -21.72 14.53
C VAL A 115 -1.94 -20.59 14.22
N HIS A 116 -2.89 -20.86 13.30
CA HIS A 116 -3.90 -19.90 12.90
C HIS A 116 -4.66 -19.44 14.15
N ARG A 117 -4.39 -18.20 14.54
CA ARG A 117 -5.26 -17.46 15.44
C ARG A 117 -6.25 -16.72 14.55
N LYS A 118 -7.46 -16.53 15.03
CA LYS A 118 -8.44 -15.64 14.42
C LYS A 118 -7.97 -14.21 14.70
N ILE A 119 -6.95 -13.79 13.95
CA ILE A 119 -6.47 -12.42 13.94
C ILE A 119 -7.42 -11.65 13.06
N SER A 120 -8.19 -10.75 13.68
CA SER A 120 -9.16 -9.97 12.93
C SER A 120 -8.48 -8.80 12.23
N LEU A 121 -8.62 -8.72 10.91
CA LEU A 121 -8.25 -7.54 10.12
C LEU A 121 -9.37 -6.50 10.05
N LYS A 122 -10.35 -6.56 10.95
CA LYS A 122 -11.37 -5.51 11.07
C LYS A 122 -10.73 -4.19 11.48
N LEU A 123 -11.33 -3.09 11.05
CA LEU A 123 -10.79 -1.74 11.25
C LEU A 123 -10.69 -1.31 12.72
N ASP A 124 -11.57 -1.84 13.58
CA ASP A 124 -11.56 -1.62 15.03
C ASP A 124 -10.48 -2.45 15.76
N CYS A 125 -9.96 -3.49 15.12
CA CYS A 125 -8.87 -4.31 15.61
C CYS A 125 -7.48 -3.81 15.15
N ILE A 126 -7.41 -2.83 14.24
CA ILE A 126 -6.16 -2.25 13.74
C ILE A 126 -5.92 -0.88 14.41
N HIS A 127 -4.86 -0.81 15.20
CA HIS A 127 -4.52 0.34 16.02
C HIS A 127 -3.51 1.24 15.34
N LEU A 128 -3.68 2.54 15.52
CA LEU A 128 -2.73 3.56 15.07
C LEU A 128 -1.58 3.68 16.09
N ASP A 129 -0.35 3.62 15.59
CA ASP A 129 0.88 3.76 16.38
C ASP A 129 1.76 4.86 15.78
N GLY A 130 1.18 6.05 15.62
CA GLY A 130 1.78 7.21 14.98
C GLY A 130 1.31 7.42 13.53
N PRO A 131 1.81 8.47 12.86
CA PRO A 131 1.28 8.92 11.57
C PRO A 131 1.44 7.90 10.43
N ASP A 132 2.41 6.98 10.55
CA ASP A 132 2.86 6.12 9.47
C ASP A 132 2.90 4.63 9.84
N HIS A 133 2.30 4.27 10.97
CA HIS A 133 2.43 2.93 11.51
C HIS A 133 1.12 2.45 12.13
N VAL A 134 0.82 1.18 11.87
CA VAL A 134 -0.35 0.49 12.41
C VAL A 134 0.08 -0.82 13.03
N LEU A 135 -0.66 -1.22 14.05
CA LEU A 135 -0.46 -2.45 14.81
C LEU A 135 -1.76 -3.24 14.83
N VAL A 136 -1.67 -4.54 14.62
CA VAL A 136 -2.82 -5.45 14.71
C VAL A 136 -3.02 -5.83 16.18
N GLY A 137 -4.21 -5.59 16.70
CA GLY A 137 -4.64 -5.99 18.04
C GLY A 137 -5.49 -7.27 18.03
N GLU A 138 -5.97 -7.65 19.21
CA GLU A 138 -6.97 -8.72 19.40
C GLU A 138 -6.56 -10.06 18.79
N VAL A 139 -5.47 -10.63 19.34
CA VAL A 139 -4.90 -11.92 18.92
C VAL A 139 -5.30 -13.08 19.85
N ASP A 140 -6.40 -12.91 20.57
CA ASP A 140 -6.87 -13.82 21.63
C ASP A 140 -7.79 -14.94 21.15
N GLU A 141 -8.37 -14.84 19.95
CA GLU A 141 -9.22 -15.91 19.45
C GLU A 141 -8.41 -17.02 18.78
N LEU A 142 -8.39 -18.22 19.38
CA LEU A 142 -7.96 -19.45 18.71
C LEU A 142 -9.12 -19.98 17.87
N ASP A 143 -8.93 -20.16 16.55
CA ASP A 143 -9.90 -20.90 15.74
C ASP A 143 -9.34 -22.28 15.35
N PRO A 144 -9.69 -23.34 16.09
CA PRO A 144 -9.23 -24.70 15.79
C PRO A 144 -9.78 -25.25 14.46
N ARG A 145 -10.72 -24.56 13.79
CA ARG A 145 -11.28 -24.95 12.49
C ARG A 145 -10.58 -24.27 11.31
N MET A 146 -9.74 -23.27 11.55
CA MET A 146 -9.10 -22.47 10.49
C MET A 146 -7.73 -22.99 10.04
N MET A 147 -7.52 -24.32 10.01
CA MET A 147 -6.30 -24.86 9.38
C MET A 147 -6.20 -24.53 7.87
N GLU A 148 -7.31 -24.14 7.23
CA GLU A 148 -7.36 -23.80 5.80
C GLU A 148 -7.65 -22.32 5.49
N HIS A 149 -8.10 -21.52 6.48
CA HIS A 149 -8.47 -20.12 6.24
C HIS A 149 -7.22 -19.23 6.21
N THR A 150 -7.02 -18.51 5.11
CA THR A 150 -5.81 -17.70 4.94
C THR A 150 -6.10 -16.24 5.26
N TYR A 151 -5.17 -15.55 5.91
CA TYR A 151 -5.25 -14.09 6.14
C TYR A 151 -5.34 -13.26 4.84
N VAL A 152 -5.22 -13.91 3.68
CA VAL A 152 -5.40 -13.30 2.36
C VAL A 152 -6.88 -13.00 2.10
N ASP A 153 -7.77 -13.90 2.50
CA ASP A 153 -9.22 -13.70 2.31
C ASP A 153 -9.69 -12.54 3.19
N ASP A 154 -9.20 -12.48 4.43
CA ASP A 154 -9.49 -11.39 5.38
C ASP A 154 -8.98 -10.03 4.89
N PHE A 155 -7.95 -9.99 4.04
CA PHE A 155 -7.41 -8.73 3.52
C PHE A 155 -8.32 -8.07 2.48
N SER A 156 -8.92 -8.87 1.59
CA SER A 156 -9.91 -8.33 0.64
C SER A 156 -11.15 -7.84 1.36
N TYR A 157 -11.62 -8.57 2.39
CA TYR A 157 -12.70 -8.08 3.26
C TYR A 157 -12.33 -6.78 3.99
N PHE A 158 -11.09 -6.65 4.47
CA PHE A 158 -10.61 -5.39 5.06
C PHE A 158 -10.66 -4.22 4.07
N LEU A 159 -10.24 -4.42 2.82
CA LEU A 159 -10.27 -3.38 1.79
C LEU A 159 -11.70 -3.01 1.40
N ASP A 160 -12.60 -3.98 1.30
CA ASP A 160 -14.02 -3.74 1.02
C ASP A 160 -14.70 -3.00 2.19
N ASP A 161 -14.50 -3.41 3.45
CA ASP A 161 -15.04 -2.72 4.63
C ASP A 161 -14.53 -1.26 4.69
N LEU A 162 -13.24 -1.04 4.43
CA LEU A 162 -12.65 0.30 4.37
C LEU A 162 -13.32 1.20 3.31
N LYS A 163 -13.54 0.65 2.11
CA LYS A 163 -14.19 1.34 1.00
C LYS A 163 -15.66 1.63 1.32
N ASP A 164 -16.38 0.65 1.84
CA ASP A 164 -17.82 0.75 2.13
C ASP A 164 -18.10 1.73 3.26
N ARG A 165 -17.28 1.77 4.31
CA ARG A 165 -17.39 2.81 5.35
C ARG A 165 -17.19 4.21 4.81
N PHE A 166 -16.24 4.39 3.90
CA PHE A 166 -16.01 5.67 3.25
C PHE A 166 -17.22 6.11 2.40
N ILE A 167 -17.78 5.18 1.60
CA ILE A 167 -19.00 5.41 0.81
C ILE A 167 -20.17 5.78 1.72
N ASN A 168 -20.38 5.05 2.82
CA ASN A 168 -21.52 5.28 3.71
C ASN A 168 -21.49 6.64 4.41
N ALA A 169 -20.31 7.23 4.60
CA ALA A 169 -20.17 8.55 5.22
C ALA A 169 -20.16 9.72 4.22
N HIS A 170 -20.02 9.46 2.93
CA HIS A 170 -19.92 10.50 1.90
C HIS A 170 -20.98 10.29 0.82
N HIS A 171 -21.77 11.32 0.55
CA HIS A 171 -22.70 11.29 -0.57
C HIS A 171 -21.92 11.39 -1.90
N SER A 172 -22.23 10.52 -2.86
CA SER A 172 -21.69 10.56 -4.23
C SER A 172 -20.16 10.39 -4.33
N VAL A 173 -19.65 9.24 -3.87
CA VAL A 173 -18.23 8.87 -4.01
C VAL A 173 -17.95 8.23 -5.36
N VAL A 174 -16.92 8.72 -6.05
CA VAL A 174 -16.35 8.08 -7.25
C VAL A 174 -14.87 7.85 -6.99
N PHE A 175 -14.42 6.60 -7.07
CA PHE A 175 -13.02 6.24 -6.85
C PHE A 175 -12.22 6.24 -8.15
N HIS A 176 -10.90 6.45 -8.02
CA HIS A 176 -9.94 6.12 -9.08
C HIS A 176 -10.02 4.64 -9.46
N GLU A 177 -9.83 4.34 -10.74
CA GLU A 177 -9.83 2.95 -11.22
C GLU A 177 -8.73 2.13 -10.53
N GLU A 178 -7.57 2.75 -10.22
CA GLU A 178 -6.50 2.08 -9.47
C GLU A 178 -6.96 1.55 -8.10
N VAL A 179 -7.83 2.28 -7.39
CA VAL A 179 -8.38 1.83 -6.11
C VAL A 179 -9.31 0.64 -6.33
N LEU A 180 -10.21 0.76 -7.30
CA LEU A 180 -11.19 -0.29 -7.61
C LEU A 180 -10.51 -1.58 -8.07
N ASP A 181 -9.51 -1.47 -8.96
CA ASP A 181 -8.70 -2.59 -9.45
C ASP A 181 -7.92 -3.24 -8.31
N PHE A 182 -7.34 -2.45 -7.40
CA PHE A 182 -6.63 -3.00 -6.25
C PHE A 182 -7.55 -3.79 -5.33
N VAL A 183 -8.70 -3.22 -4.96
CA VAL A 183 -9.69 -3.90 -4.10
C VAL A 183 -10.13 -5.22 -4.75
N ALA A 184 -10.38 -5.23 -6.05
CA ALA A 184 -10.79 -6.43 -6.79
C ALA A 184 -9.69 -7.50 -6.93
N THR A 185 -8.42 -7.12 -6.95
CA THR A 185 -7.29 -8.02 -7.26
C THR A 185 -6.41 -8.35 -6.05
N ALA A 186 -6.64 -7.72 -4.90
CA ALA A 186 -5.81 -7.82 -3.70
C ALA A 186 -5.53 -9.26 -3.23
N SER A 187 -6.56 -10.12 -3.16
CA SER A 187 -6.37 -11.54 -2.79
C SER A 187 -5.44 -12.28 -3.75
N SER A 188 -5.61 -12.07 -5.06
CA SER A 188 -4.77 -12.73 -6.08
C SER A 188 -3.32 -12.29 -5.94
N ILE A 189 -3.10 -10.98 -5.81
CA ILE A 189 -1.76 -10.38 -5.63
C ILE A 189 -1.08 -10.94 -4.38
N LEU A 190 -1.79 -11.00 -3.24
CA LEU A 190 -1.23 -11.56 -2.02
C LEU A 190 -0.90 -13.04 -2.14
N ASN A 191 -1.73 -13.83 -2.83
CA ASN A 191 -1.45 -15.23 -3.06
C ASN A 191 -0.20 -15.44 -3.94
N GLU A 192 -0.01 -14.62 -4.98
CA GLU A 192 1.24 -14.59 -5.76
C GLU A 192 2.44 -14.26 -4.86
N MET A 193 2.34 -13.20 -4.06
CA MET A 193 3.44 -12.75 -3.19
C MET A 193 3.82 -13.76 -2.12
N ARG A 194 2.88 -14.60 -1.64
CA ARG A 194 3.18 -15.67 -0.67
C ARG A 194 4.11 -16.74 -1.24
N ALA A 195 4.02 -16.98 -2.55
CA ALA A 195 4.88 -17.94 -3.23
C ALA A 195 6.29 -17.38 -3.52
N MET A 196 6.47 -16.06 -3.41
CA MET A 196 7.73 -15.40 -3.74
C MET A 196 8.73 -15.47 -2.56
N PRO A 197 10.01 -15.81 -2.82
CA PRO A 197 11.04 -15.80 -1.78
C PRO A 197 11.32 -14.38 -1.27
N ASN A 198 11.36 -13.43 -2.21
CA ASN A 198 11.59 -12.01 -1.99
C ASN A 198 10.41 -11.23 -2.58
N TYR A 199 9.93 -10.24 -1.84
CA TYR A 199 8.85 -9.36 -2.29
C TYR A 199 9.13 -7.92 -1.87
N SER A 200 8.51 -6.99 -2.58
CA SER A 200 8.58 -5.56 -2.29
C SER A 200 7.24 -4.89 -2.56
N ILE A 201 7.11 -3.62 -2.18
CA ILE A 201 5.89 -2.84 -2.45
C ILE A 201 5.54 -2.78 -3.95
N PHE A 202 6.54 -2.93 -4.83
CA PHE A 202 6.35 -2.95 -6.27
C PHE A 202 5.65 -4.21 -6.79
N HIS A 203 5.60 -5.27 -5.99
CA HIS A 203 4.91 -6.52 -6.31
C HIS A 203 3.41 -6.47 -5.97
N VAL A 204 2.96 -5.47 -5.22
CA VAL A 204 1.56 -5.35 -4.80
C VAL A 204 0.72 -4.76 -5.93
N HIS A 205 0.53 -3.44 -5.92
CA HIS A 205 -0.31 -2.73 -6.86
C HIS A 205 0.03 -1.23 -6.83
N PRO A 206 0.01 -0.52 -7.97
CA PRO A 206 0.31 0.92 -8.04
C PRO A 206 -0.52 1.81 -7.11
N ALA A 207 -1.75 1.41 -6.80
CA ALA A 207 -2.65 2.15 -5.91
C ALA A 207 -2.03 2.46 -4.53
N ILE A 208 -1.13 1.61 -4.04
CA ILE A 208 -0.45 1.84 -2.74
C ILE A 208 0.95 2.44 -2.88
N TRP A 209 1.39 2.78 -4.09
CA TRP A 209 2.69 3.40 -4.31
C TRP A 209 2.66 4.89 -3.96
N LEU A 210 3.71 5.32 -3.27
CA LEU A 210 4.00 6.75 -3.13
C LEU A 210 4.65 7.26 -4.42
N THR A 211 4.56 8.57 -4.68
CA THR A 211 5.16 9.20 -5.87
C THR A 211 6.64 8.86 -6.07
N LYS A 212 7.40 8.76 -4.97
CA LYS A 212 8.80 8.31 -5.01
C LYS A 212 8.95 6.91 -5.61
N LYS A 213 8.04 5.99 -5.29
CA LYS A 213 8.03 4.62 -5.81
C LYS A 213 7.62 4.60 -7.27
N VAL A 214 6.58 5.35 -7.66
CA VAL A 214 6.21 5.52 -9.08
C VAL A 214 7.43 5.97 -9.90
N ARG A 215 8.15 7.00 -9.43
CA ARG A 215 9.37 7.47 -10.09
C ARG A 215 10.44 6.40 -10.25
N THR A 216 10.72 5.62 -9.20
CA THR A 216 11.70 4.51 -9.28
C THR A 216 11.24 3.45 -10.28
N PHE A 217 9.96 3.09 -10.27
CA PHE A 217 9.40 2.14 -11.22
C PHE A 217 9.56 2.62 -12.67
N ILE A 218 9.23 3.87 -12.98
CA ILE A 218 9.38 4.44 -14.33
C ILE A 218 10.85 4.39 -14.79
N LEU A 219 11.79 4.72 -13.91
CA LEU A 219 13.21 4.67 -14.24
C LEU A 219 13.68 3.25 -14.60
N GLU A 220 13.40 2.28 -13.73
CA GLU A 220 13.80 0.89 -13.99
C GLU A 220 13.10 0.31 -15.21
N PHE A 221 11.85 0.72 -15.46
CA PHE A 221 11.13 0.27 -16.64
C PHE A 221 11.74 0.86 -17.92
N ASP A 222 12.12 2.15 -17.92
CA ASP A 222 12.85 2.76 -19.05
C ASP A 222 14.20 2.08 -19.31
N ILE A 223 14.97 1.79 -18.25
CA ILE A 223 16.24 1.05 -18.35
C ILE A 223 16.01 -0.34 -18.95
N PHE A 224 14.99 -1.06 -18.49
CA PHE A 224 14.63 -2.36 -19.04
C PHE A 224 14.28 -2.26 -20.53
N LEU A 225 13.40 -1.34 -20.92
CA LEU A 225 13.01 -1.15 -22.32
C LEU A 225 14.19 -0.70 -23.21
N THR A 226 15.18 -0.02 -22.64
CA THR A 226 16.33 0.52 -23.39
C THR A 226 17.43 -0.53 -23.59
N TYR A 227 17.80 -1.25 -22.53
CA TYR A 227 19.02 -2.06 -22.50
C TYR A 227 18.78 -3.57 -22.50
N ASP A 228 17.55 -4.02 -22.28
CA ASP A 228 17.25 -5.44 -22.21
C ASP A 228 16.93 -6.01 -23.61
N ASN A 229 17.77 -6.93 -24.08
CA ASN A 229 17.60 -7.54 -25.40
C ASN A 229 16.26 -8.30 -25.53
N ASP A 230 15.74 -8.85 -24.43
CA ASP A 230 14.45 -9.55 -24.42
C ASP A 230 13.30 -8.56 -24.62
N ALA A 231 13.43 -7.33 -24.11
CA ALA A 231 12.42 -6.29 -24.27
C ALA A 231 12.23 -5.91 -25.74
N ASN A 232 13.31 -5.79 -26.51
CA ASN A 232 13.25 -5.46 -27.95
C ASN A 232 12.55 -6.53 -28.79
N THR A 233 12.50 -7.78 -28.32
CA THR A 233 11.81 -8.88 -29.02
C THR A 233 10.30 -8.90 -28.73
N ILE A 234 9.88 -8.28 -27.63
CA ILE A 234 8.50 -8.28 -27.14
C ILE A 234 7.81 -6.94 -27.44
N ILE A 235 8.58 -5.90 -27.76
CA ILE A 235 8.10 -4.52 -27.88
C ILE A 235 7.02 -4.32 -28.96
N ASP A 236 7.09 -5.05 -30.07
CA ASP A 236 6.10 -4.93 -31.15
C ASP A 236 4.70 -5.40 -30.69
N LYS A 237 4.63 -6.48 -29.89
CA LYS A 237 3.37 -6.97 -29.30
C LYS A 237 2.84 -6.05 -28.20
N VAL A 238 3.76 -5.34 -27.55
CA VAL A 238 3.48 -4.37 -26.49
C VAL A 238 2.91 -3.10 -27.08
N ASP A 239 3.44 -2.63 -28.21
CA ASP A 239 2.91 -1.46 -28.91
C ASP A 239 1.48 -1.72 -29.40
N GLU A 240 1.19 -2.89 -29.97
CA GLU A 240 -0.19 -3.28 -30.32
C GLU A 240 -1.11 -3.31 -29.09
N SER A 241 -0.65 -3.92 -27.99
CA SER A 241 -1.43 -4.03 -26.75
C SER A 241 -1.63 -2.67 -26.08
N PHE A 242 -0.63 -1.79 -26.11
CA PHE A 242 -0.68 -0.43 -25.58
C PHE A 242 -1.67 0.45 -26.36
N LEU A 243 -1.74 0.28 -27.68
CA LEU A 243 -2.73 0.94 -28.52
C LEU A 243 -4.15 0.40 -28.29
N MET A 244 -4.31 -0.86 -27.89
CA MET A 244 -5.61 -1.46 -27.58
C MET A 244 -6.06 -1.25 -26.12
N LEU A 245 -5.14 -1.03 -25.19
CA LEU A 245 -5.43 -0.73 -23.78
C LEU A 245 -6.18 0.61 -23.66
N ASN A 246 -7.15 0.64 -22.75
CA ASN A 246 -8.01 1.80 -22.48
C ASN A 246 -8.69 2.39 -23.74
N CYS A 247 -9.20 1.56 -24.64
CA CYS A 247 -9.93 2.01 -25.83
C CYS A 247 -9.14 2.99 -26.74
N GLY A 248 -7.80 2.91 -26.75
CA GLY A 248 -6.95 3.80 -27.54
C GLY A 248 -6.60 5.13 -26.86
N GLU A 249 -6.78 5.27 -25.55
CA GLU A 249 -6.43 6.50 -24.80
C GLU A 249 -4.98 6.98 -24.97
N TYR A 250 -4.06 6.06 -25.23
CA TYR A 250 -2.64 6.33 -25.44
C TYR A 250 -2.26 6.44 -26.91
N LYS A 251 -3.20 6.22 -27.83
CA LYS A 251 -2.98 6.51 -29.24
C LYS A 251 -2.72 8.02 -29.37
N ASP A 252 -1.70 8.36 -30.15
CA ASP A 252 -1.29 9.74 -30.37
C ASP A 252 -1.02 10.49 -29.04
N TRP A 253 -0.47 9.79 -28.03
CA TRP A 253 -0.23 10.34 -26.69
C TRP A 253 0.52 11.68 -26.71
N GLN A 254 1.36 11.88 -27.71
CA GLN A 254 2.11 13.11 -27.95
C GLN A 254 1.20 14.32 -28.12
N MET A 255 0.00 14.17 -28.67
CA MET A 255 -0.96 15.28 -28.80
C MET A 255 -1.51 15.78 -27.47
N LYS A 256 -1.38 14.98 -26.41
CA LYS A 256 -1.86 15.31 -25.06
C LYS A 256 -0.76 15.84 -24.13
N VAL A 257 0.51 15.73 -24.52
CA VAL A 257 1.64 16.27 -23.76
C VAL A 257 1.93 17.69 -24.23
N ASP A 258 2.20 18.60 -23.29
CA ASP A 258 2.63 19.96 -23.59
C ASP A 258 3.78 19.97 -24.61
N ALA A 259 3.62 20.79 -25.66
CA ALA A 259 4.60 20.88 -26.74
C ALA A 259 6.00 21.26 -26.23
N GLU A 260 6.09 22.06 -25.16
CA GLU A 260 7.35 22.44 -24.53
C GLU A 260 8.14 21.20 -24.02
N ILE A 261 7.46 20.22 -23.42
CA ILE A 261 8.09 18.96 -22.96
C ILE A 261 8.61 18.15 -24.15
N LEU A 262 7.86 18.14 -25.26
CA LEU A 262 8.25 17.41 -26.47
C LEU A 262 9.42 18.09 -27.20
N VAL A 263 9.50 19.42 -27.13
CA VAL A 263 10.55 20.22 -27.77
C VAL A 263 11.80 20.31 -26.90
N GLU A 264 11.72 20.34 -25.57
CA GLU A 264 12.90 20.47 -24.71
C GLU A 264 13.83 19.23 -24.78
N HIS A 265 13.32 18.08 -25.26
CA HIS A 265 14.12 16.90 -25.61
C HIS A 265 15.02 17.09 -26.84
N THR A 266 14.71 18.05 -27.69
CA THR A 266 15.33 18.23 -29.00
C THR A 266 16.63 19.03 -29.00
N ASN A 267 17.00 19.63 -27.86
CA ASN A 267 18.22 20.41 -27.70
C ASN A 267 19.38 19.59 -27.10
N THR A 268 19.61 18.37 -27.59
CA THR A 268 20.89 17.69 -27.43
C THR A 268 21.87 18.19 -28.50
N ASP A 269 23.17 18.18 -28.21
CA ASP A 269 24.26 18.78 -29.03
C ASP A 269 24.33 18.34 -30.52
N SER A 270 23.48 17.41 -30.96
CA SER A 270 23.39 16.89 -32.32
C SER A 270 22.59 17.76 -33.31
N GLY A 271 21.88 18.79 -32.85
CA GLY A 271 21.25 19.79 -33.73
C GLY A 271 20.03 19.33 -34.55
N ASP A 272 19.61 18.06 -34.40
CA ASP A 272 18.36 17.57 -34.96
C ASP A 272 17.35 17.23 -33.85
N PRO A 273 16.12 17.76 -33.93
CA PRO A 273 15.06 17.43 -32.99
C PRO A 273 14.59 15.99 -33.17
N GLU A 274 15.19 15.04 -32.45
CA GLU A 274 14.59 13.71 -32.31
C GLU A 274 13.32 13.82 -31.47
N SER A 275 12.18 13.89 -32.15
CA SER A 275 10.86 13.73 -31.56
C SER A 275 10.75 12.34 -30.95
N TYR A 276 10.12 12.23 -29.78
CA TYR A 276 9.75 10.91 -29.25
C TYR A 276 9.00 10.10 -30.31
N PRO A 277 9.30 8.81 -30.52
CA PRO A 277 8.48 7.99 -31.38
C PRO A 277 7.10 7.79 -30.76
N PRO A 278 6.01 7.67 -31.55
CA PRO A 278 4.65 7.41 -31.04
C PRO A 278 4.46 5.94 -30.59
N THR A 279 5.45 5.39 -29.89
CA THR A 279 5.47 4.01 -29.38
C THR A 279 5.33 4.00 -27.86
N PHE A 280 5.06 2.83 -27.30
CA PHE A 280 5.06 2.60 -25.84
C PHE A 280 6.41 2.97 -25.23
N LYS A 281 7.51 2.56 -25.88
CA LYS A 281 8.87 2.91 -25.45
C LYS A 281 9.08 4.43 -25.46
N GLY A 282 8.62 5.11 -26.50
CA GLY A 282 8.67 6.57 -26.59
C GLY A 282 7.89 7.24 -25.46
N PHE A 283 6.71 6.72 -25.13
CA PHE A 283 5.87 7.21 -24.01
C PHE A 283 6.58 7.06 -22.66
N VAL A 284 7.07 5.85 -22.34
CA VAL A 284 7.81 5.61 -21.08
C VAL A 284 9.06 6.48 -21.00
N LYS A 285 9.79 6.63 -22.11
CA LYS A 285 10.97 7.50 -22.18
C LYS A 285 10.64 8.96 -21.92
N CYS A 286 9.53 9.45 -22.46
CA CYS A 286 9.05 10.80 -22.23
C CYS A 286 8.78 11.05 -20.74
N ILE A 287 8.04 10.16 -20.09
CA ILE A 287 7.75 10.26 -18.65
C ILE A 287 9.06 10.21 -17.84
N CYS A 288 9.97 9.29 -18.18
CA CYS A 288 11.26 9.17 -17.52
C CYS A 288 12.04 10.49 -17.61
N ASN A 289 12.18 11.06 -18.80
CA ASN A 289 12.88 12.33 -18.99
C ASN A 289 12.23 13.48 -18.21
N CYS A 290 10.89 13.50 -18.06
CA CYS A 290 10.19 14.45 -17.18
C CYS A 290 10.63 14.36 -15.72
N TYR A 291 10.85 13.15 -15.19
CA TYR A 291 11.30 12.98 -13.81
C TYR A 291 12.78 13.33 -13.56
N PHE A 292 13.64 13.18 -14.58
CA PHE A 292 15.09 13.16 -14.39
C PHE A 292 15.86 14.25 -15.17
N ASN A 293 15.37 14.66 -16.34
CA ASN A 293 16.09 15.54 -17.26
C ASN A 293 15.49 16.94 -17.37
N PHE A 294 14.28 17.18 -16.86
CA PHE A 294 13.64 18.50 -16.84
C PHE A 294 13.52 19.11 -15.43
N PRO A 295 14.61 19.29 -14.67
CA PRO A 295 14.54 19.92 -13.34
C PRO A 295 14.22 21.43 -13.42
N HIS A 296 14.33 22.05 -14.61
CA HIS A 296 14.13 23.49 -14.82
C HIS A 296 12.78 23.86 -15.45
N TYR A 297 12.01 22.90 -15.97
CA TYR A 297 10.66 23.12 -16.47
C TYR A 297 9.78 23.58 -15.29
N GLN A 298 9.24 24.81 -15.37
CA GLN A 298 8.53 25.47 -14.26
C GLN A 298 7.42 24.59 -13.65
N PRO A 299 6.58 23.90 -14.44
CA PRO A 299 5.60 22.94 -13.92
C PRO A 299 6.22 21.78 -13.11
N PHE A 300 7.45 21.37 -13.40
CA PHE A 300 8.15 20.23 -12.78
C PHE A 300 9.22 20.61 -11.76
N LYS A 301 9.28 21.87 -11.31
CA LYS A 301 10.16 22.33 -10.22
C LYS A 301 10.13 21.41 -9.00
N HIS A 302 8.99 20.79 -8.72
CA HIS A 302 8.89 19.67 -7.80
C HIS A 302 8.61 18.39 -8.57
N LYS A 303 9.44 17.35 -8.36
CA LYS A 303 9.28 16.04 -9.01
C LYS A 303 7.93 15.37 -8.75
N GLU A 304 7.26 15.76 -7.67
CA GLU A 304 5.91 15.32 -7.34
C GLU A 304 4.89 15.80 -8.38
N ASN A 305 5.16 16.94 -9.03
CA ASN A 305 4.30 17.51 -10.06
C ASN A 305 4.32 16.73 -11.37
N VAL A 306 5.37 15.97 -11.67
CA VAL A 306 5.42 15.11 -12.87
C VAL A 306 4.37 14.01 -12.77
N HIS A 307 4.26 13.37 -11.61
CA HIS A 307 3.24 12.33 -11.39
C HIS A 307 1.83 12.91 -11.50
N VAL A 308 1.59 14.04 -10.83
CA VAL A 308 0.30 14.74 -10.85
C VAL A 308 -0.06 15.16 -12.28
N TYR A 309 0.90 15.69 -13.05
CA TYR A 309 0.69 16.07 -14.44
C TYR A 309 0.28 14.88 -15.31
N PHE A 310 0.99 13.76 -15.25
CA PHE A 310 0.61 12.58 -16.04
C PHE A 310 -0.68 11.92 -15.57
N GLN A 311 -0.99 11.94 -14.26
CA GLN A 311 -2.30 11.49 -13.75
C GLN A 311 -3.45 12.39 -14.23
N LYS A 312 -3.23 13.69 -14.39
CA LYS A 312 -4.24 14.61 -14.93
C LYS A 312 -4.61 14.28 -16.37
N ILE A 313 -3.61 13.93 -17.20
CA ILE A 313 -3.83 13.60 -18.61
C ILE A 313 -4.34 12.17 -18.76
N TRP A 314 -3.77 11.24 -17.98
CA TRP A 314 -4.08 9.82 -17.99
C TRP A 314 -4.18 9.31 -16.54
N PRO A 315 -5.37 9.35 -15.92
CA PRO A 315 -5.60 8.97 -14.53
C PRO A 315 -4.97 7.62 -14.13
N ASN A 316 -4.99 6.65 -15.04
CA ASN A 316 -4.57 5.27 -14.79
C ASN A 316 -3.26 4.89 -15.49
N TYR A 317 -2.39 5.86 -15.85
CA TYR A 317 -1.18 5.55 -16.60
C TYR A 317 -0.24 4.61 -15.84
N VAL A 318 -0.09 4.76 -14.52
CA VAL A 318 0.79 3.88 -13.74
C VAL A 318 0.24 2.45 -13.69
N LEU A 319 -1.07 2.31 -13.47
CA LEU A 319 -1.75 1.02 -13.57
C LEU A 319 -1.57 0.38 -14.95
N GLY A 320 -1.75 1.16 -16.03
CA GLY A 320 -1.53 0.70 -17.39
C GLY A 320 -0.10 0.17 -17.58
N LEU A 321 0.91 0.96 -17.22
CA LEU A 321 2.32 0.55 -17.29
C LEU A 321 2.64 -0.70 -16.45
N TRP A 322 2.04 -0.83 -15.27
CA TRP A 322 2.23 -2.01 -14.42
C TRP A 322 1.57 -3.26 -15.01
N LYS A 323 0.36 -3.15 -15.55
CA LYS A 323 -0.32 -4.24 -16.28
C LYS A 323 0.48 -4.67 -17.51
N MET A 324 1.16 -3.74 -18.19
CA MET A 324 2.05 -4.06 -19.32
C MET A 324 3.21 -4.97 -18.92
N LEU A 325 3.77 -4.87 -17.70
CA LEU A 325 4.80 -5.80 -17.24
C LEU A 325 4.33 -7.26 -17.24
N THR A 326 3.05 -7.47 -16.90
CA THR A 326 2.44 -8.80 -16.88
C THR A 326 2.27 -9.34 -18.30
N LEU A 327 1.79 -8.50 -19.22
CA LEU A 327 1.66 -8.86 -20.64
C LEU A 327 3.01 -9.16 -21.29
N MET A 328 4.05 -8.43 -20.90
CA MET A 328 5.42 -8.65 -21.35
C MET A 328 6.08 -9.88 -20.76
N GLN A 329 5.45 -10.57 -19.80
CA GLN A 329 6.04 -11.68 -19.03
C GLN A 329 7.39 -11.29 -18.38
N CYS A 330 7.61 -10.00 -18.13
CA CYS A 330 8.85 -9.46 -17.58
C CYS A 330 8.68 -8.89 -16.17
N LYS A 331 7.46 -8.98 -15.61
CA LYS A 331 7.11 -8.49 -14.27
C LYS A 331 8.17 -8.85 -13.24
N GLU A 332 8.50 -10.13 -13.05
CA GLU A 332 9.51 -10.52 -12.05
C GLU A 332 10.90 -9.94 -12.35
N LYS A 333 11.33 -9.93 -13.62
CA LYS A 333 12.65 -9.42 -14.03
C LYS A 333 12.80 -7.93 -13.71
N VAL A 334 11.79 -7.12 -14.01
CA VAL A 334 11.79 -5.68 -13.73
C VAL A 334 11.60 -5.42 -12.24
N LEU A 335 10.66 -6.13 -11.60
CA LEU A 335 10.35 -5.90 -10.19
C LEU A 335 11.46 -6.36 -9.24
N ASN A 336 12.25 -7.36 -9.60
CA ASN A 336 13.41 -7.79 -8.81
C ASN A 336 14.56 -6.76 -8.85
N ARG A 337 14.76 -6.06 -9.98
CA ARG A 337 15.73 -4.93 -10.07
C ARG A 337 15.36 -3.78 -9.14
N LEU A 338 14.09 -3.67 -8.75
CA LEU A 338 13.63 -2.67 -7.80
C LEU A 338 13.87 -3.06 -6.32
N ILE A 339 14.30 -4.29 -6.06
CA ILE A 339 14.63 -4.82 -4.72
C ILE A 339 16.12 -4.66 -4.43
N GLU A 340 16.96 -4.93 -5.43
CA GLU A 340 18.42 -4.74 -5.41
C GLU A 340 18.81 -3.26 -5.28
#